data_AF-A0A9X3X7Q8-F1
#
_entry.id   AF-A0A9X3X7Q8-F1
#
_cell.length_a   1.000
_cell.length_b   1.000
_cell.length_c   1.000
_cell.angle_alpha   90.00
_cell.angle_beta   90.00
_cell.angle_gamma   90.00
#
_symmetry.space_group_name_H-M   'P 1'
#
loop_
_entity.id
_entity.type
_entity.pdbx_description
1 polymer ?
#
loop_
_entity_poly.entity_id
_entity_poly.type
_entity_poly.pdbx_seq_one_letter_code
_entity_poly.pdbx_strand_id
1 'polypeptide(L)'
;MQKVACPLFALVVVACRPDLPIPEAGPRPATQAAGITVAFEPEAPVTAAPRVLRVHVAAEPSLDEARLFLVRGELRDSHLRQIERDDISKALAERFVPSVRWRADDGSVVLAPTVPLDPDETYAVASGEPRASVAFVVEPAEAAPLLVRAWPPAEASGAGLFGLYCGDVTLPEVSFEATLAPDGPLGAFGRGVAPAGAGGACLRFVGRGLAAEGGPWVPPPVVWLPGLPWPLRVDPRPFGGAGNGDLGEAIEGPLDEAVLECEAFEVPFGPGCVEVEDDRLLGRAPAAAMLWGIAGEGLDVVMTTGKNERFVLKGLPAGKDVSLDVATIDVHGRQRRLTFSATTLTPMPHVVLNEVMANPLGPEPDQEWVELYNDGSVEAALGELVISDIGGETVLPEIMLPPGRFAVIVNETFVVDDEIDVPPAEDALLVRVPALGKSGLGNGGEIVRLLDTRGRTISRFPAIPKPKAGQSVVRRSPDAPDGVRDSFQLAEPTPGSANTASFL
;
A
#
# COMPACT_ATOMS: atom_id res chain seq x y z
N MET A 1 -2.89 -54.47 -59.85
CA MET A 1 -3.92 -54.53 -58.79
C MET A 1 -3.45 -53.62 -57.67
N GLN A 2 -4.12 -52.58 -57.18
CA GLN A 2 -5.40 -51.94 -57.46
C GLN A 2 -5.26 -50.53 -56.84
N LYS A 3 -5.67 -49.48 -57.57
CA LYS A 3 -5.68 -48.09 -57.09
C LYS A 3 -6.66 -47.97 -55.93
N VAL A 4 -6.24 -47.39 -54.80
CA VAL A 4 -7.12 -47.01 -53.70
C VAL A 4 -7.60 -45.59 -53.93
N ALA A 5 -8.92 -45.45 -54.02
CA ALA A 5 -9.64 -44.20 -54.09
C ALA A 5 -10.01 -43.72 -52.68
N CYS A 6 -10.02 -42.40 -52.51
CA CYS A 6 -10.62 -41.66 -51.41
C CYS A 6 -12.14 -41.92 -51.35
N PRO A 7 -12.76 -41.84 -50.17
CA PRO A 7 -13.75 -40.78 -50.05
C PRO A 7 -13.73 -40.02 -48.71
N LEU A 8 -14.07 -38.73 -48.88
CA LEU A 8 -14.54 -37.76 -47.89
C LEU A 8 -15.46 -38.38 -46.81
N PHE A 9 -15.20 -38.03 -45.55
CA PHE A 9 -16.22 -37.97 -44.51
C PHE A 9 -16.19 -36.59 -43.85
N ALA A 10 -17.33 -35.92 -43.89
CA ALA A 10 -17.58 -34.65 -43.23
C ALA A 10 -17.63 -34.87 -41.70
N LEU A 11 -16.84 -34.12 -40.94
CA LEU A 11 -16.97 -34.06 -39.49
C LEU A 11 -17.78 -32.83 -39.11
N VAL A 12 -18.95 -33.06 -38.53
CA VAL A 12 -19.77 -32.07 -37.82
C VAL A 12 -19.01 -31.69 -36.55
N VAL A 13 -18.59 -30.43 -36.44
CA VAL A 13 -18.01 -29.89 -35.21
C VAL A 13 -19.17 -29.48 -34.29
N VAL A 14 -19.52 -30.35 -33.35
CA VAL A 14 -20.32 -29.97 -32.17
C VAL A 14 -19.36 -29.30 -31.19
N ALA A 15 -19.59 -28.02 -30.93
CA ALA A 15 -18.90 -27.26 -29.91
C ALA A 15 -19.29 -27.78 -28.52
N CYS A 16 -18.30 -28.25 -27.75
CA CYS A 16 -18.42 -28.43 -26.31
C CYS A 16 -17.65 -27.31 -25.61
N ARG A 17 -18.37 -26.52 -24.81
CA ARG A 17 -17.82 -25.63 -23.78
C ARG A 17 -17.13 -26.49 -22.70
N PRO A 18 -15.99 -26.06 -22.13
CA PRO A 18 -15.58 -26.58 -20.84
C PRO A 18 -16.31 -25.80 -19.75
N ASP A 19 -17.38 -26.39 -19.22
CA ASP A 19 -17.84 -26.05 -17.87
C ASP A 19 -16.75 -26.54 -16.91
N LEU A 20 -16.08 -25.59 -16.25
CA LEU A 20 -15.15 -25.89 -15.17
C LEU A 20 -15.97 -26.40 -13.97
N PRO A 21 -15.68 -27.60 -13.42
CA PRO A 21 -16.37 -28.07 -12.23
C PRO A 21 -15.92 -27.23 -11.03
N ILE A 22 -16.87 -26.51 -10.44
CA ILE A 22 -16.79 -26.09 -9.04
C ILE A 22 -16.75 -27.39 -8.22
N PRO A 23 -15.79 -27.59 -7.29
CA PRO A 23 -15.78 -28.78 -6.45
C PRO A 23 -17.10 -28.83 -5.66
N GLU A 24 -17.85 -29.93 -5.80
CA GLU A 24 -18.99 -30.20 -4.91
C GLU A 24 -18.47 -30.29 -3.47
N ALA A 25 -19.10 -29.51 -2.58
CA ALA A 25 -18.74 -29.43 -1.17
C ALA A 25 -18.92 -30.81 -0.49
N GLY A 26 -17.81 -31.42 -0.08
CA GLY A 26 -17.84 -32.52 0.88
C GLY A 26 -18.32 -32.05 2.27
N PRO A 27 -18.72 -32.98 3.16
CA PRO A 27 -19.14 -32.63 4.51
C PRO A 27 -18.00 -31.92 5.27
N ARG A 28 -18.24 -30.66 5.65
CA ARG A 28 -17.28 -29.79 6.36
C ARG A 28 -16.92 -30.41 7.74
N PRO A 29 -15.64 -30.55 8.11
CA PRO A 29 -15.19 -30.98 9.42
C PRO A 29 -15.56 -29.92 10.44
N ALA A 30 -16.56 -30.24 11.24
CA ALA A 30 -17.11 -29.36 12.24
C ALA A 30 -16.53 -29.68 13.63
N THR A 31 -16.18 -28.64 14.40
CA THR A 31 -15.80 -28.81 15.81
C THR A 31 -17.01 -28.51 16.69
N GLN A 32 -17.33 -29.44 17.59
CA GLN A 32 -18.53 -29.39 18.43
C GLN A 32 -18.15 -29.02 19.86
N ALA A 33 -18.69 -27.91 20.36
CA ALA A 33 -18.78 -27.62 21.78
C ALA A 33 -20.22 -27.85 22.26
N ALA A 34 -20.44 -27.92 23.58
CA ALA A 34 -21.79 -28.14 24.12
C ALA A 34 -22.76 -27.05 23.63
N GLY A 35 -23.61 -27.38 22.66
CA GLY A 35 -24.66 -26.51 22.14
C GLY A 35 -24.35 -25.75 20.85
N ILE A 36 -23.09 -25.66 20.39
CA ILE A 36 -22.75 -25.02 19.11
C ILE A 36 -21.74 -25.83 18.30
N THR A 37 -21.83 -25.68 16.99
CA THR A 37 -20.98 -26.28 16.00
C THR A 37 -20.34 -25.19 15.15
N VAL A 38 -19.01 -25.23 15.00
CA VAL A 38 -18.25 -24.25 14.22
C VAL A 38 -17.56 -24.91 13.03
N ALA A 39 -17.69 -24.29 11.87
CA ALA A 39 -16.95 -24.61 10.65
C ALA A 39 -16.39 -23.33 10.01
N PHE A 40 -15.29 -23.45 9.27
CA PHE A 40 -14.65 -22.32 8.59
C PHE A 40 -14.82 -22.40 7.08
N GLU A 41 -14.87 -21.22 6.44
CA GLU A 41 -14.73 -21.03 5.00
C GLU A 41 -13.51 -20.10 4.75
N PRO A 42 -12.44 -20.55 4.06
CA PRO A 42 -12.26 -21.89 3.53
C PRO A 42 -12.13 -22.94 4.64
N GLU A 43 -12.37 -24.19 4.27
CA GLU A 43 -12.37 -25.33 5.19
C GLU A 43 -11.00 -25.51 5.85
N ALA A 44 -10.99 -25.59 7.18
CA ALA A 44 -9.79 -25.75 7.97
C ALA A 44 -10.09 -26.34 9.36
N PRO A 45 -9.12 -26.98 10.02
CA PRO A 45 -9.27 -27.37 11.42
C PRO A 45 -9.12 -26.17 12.35
N VAL A 46 -9.67 -26.28 13.57
CA VAL A 46 -9.53 -25.26 14.63
C VAL A 46 -8.10 -25.01 15.10
N THR A 47 -7.14 -25.86 14.72
CA THR A 47 -5.72 -25.68 15.05
C THR A 47 -4.96 -24.86 14.01
N ALA A 48 -5.57 -24.56 12.86
CA ALA A 48 -4.94 -23.85 11.76
C ALA A 48 -6.01 -23.12 10.93
N ALA A 49 -6.79 -22.24 11.57
CA ALA A 49 -7.81 -21.47 10.90
C ALA A 49 -7.18 -20.41 9.98
N PRO A 50 -7.72 -20.14 8.79
CA PRO A 50 -7.17 -19.15 7.88
C PRO A 50 -7.26 -17.73 8.45
N ARG A 51 -6.26 -16.89 8.18
CA ARG A 51 -6.25 -15.48 8.61
C ARG A 51 -7.44 -14.68 8.07
N VAL A 52 -7.92 -15.01 6.87
CA VAL A 52 -9.16 -14.46 6.32
C VAL A 52 -10.12 -15.62 6.16
N LEU A 53 -11.22 -15.60 6.89
CA LEU A 53 -12.17 -16.69 6.96
C LEU A 53 -13.60 -16.17 7.14
N ARG A 54 -14.58 -17.04 6.94
CA ARG A 54 -15.94 -16.88 7.47
C ARG A 54 -16.20 -18.01 8.45
N VAL A 55 -16.76 -17.68 9.61
CA VAL A 55 -17.13 -18.65 10.63
C VAL A 55 -18.61 -18.99 10.45
N HIS A 56 -18.92 -20.23 10.13
CA HIS A 56 -20.29 -20.75 10.17
C HIS A 56 -20.58 -21.31 11.55
N VAL A 57 -21.62 -20.80 12.20
CA VAL A 57 -22.04 -21.22 13.54
C VAL A 57 -23.45 -21.81 13.46
N ALA A 58 -23.60 -23.08 13.81
CA ALA A 58 -24.88 -23.76 13.92
C ALA A 58 -25.13 -24.18 15.37
N ALA A 59 -26.40 -24.24 15.79
CA ALA A 59 -26.78 -24.68 17.13
C ALA A 59 -28.16 -25.34 17.15
N GLU A 60 -28.35 -26.24 18.10
CA GLU A 60 -29.65 -26.79 18.48
C GLU A 60 -29.78 -26.70 20.03
N PRO A 61 -30.69 -25.86 20.59
CA PRO A 61 -31.66 -24.96 19.92
C PRO A 61 -30.98 -23.78 19.19
N SER A 62 -31.76 -23.02 18.42
CA SER A 62 -31.27 -21.89 17.60
C SER A 62 -30.46 -20.86 18.38
N LEU A 63 -29.45 -20.29 17.74
CA LEU A 63 -28.61 -19.21 18.28
C LEU A 63 -29.38 -17.90 18.49
N ASP A 64 -29.05 -17.19 19.57
CA ASP A 64 -29.29 -15.76 19.66
C ASP A 64 -28.15 -14.98 18.97
N GLU A 65 -28.44 -14.44 17.78
CA GLU A 65 -27.48 -13.69 16.97
C GLU A 65 -26.98 -12.41 17.63
N ALA A 66 -27.75 -11.81 18.54
CA ALA A 66 -27.34 -10.61 19.27
C ALA A 66 -26.23 -10.91 20.29
N ARG A 67 -26.15 -12.17 20.74
CA ARG A 67 -25.18 -12.66 21.73
C ARG A 67 -24.10 -13.56 21.14
N LEU A 68 -23.91 -13.47 19.83
CA LEU A 68 -22.89 -14.21 19.10
C LEU A 68 -21.73 -13.27 18.72
N PHE A 69 -20.53 -13.62 19.14
CA PHE A 69 -19.33 -12.79 18.96
C PHE A 69 -18.12 -13.62 18.53
N LEU A 70 -17.27 -13.01 17.72
CA LEU A 70 -15.89 -13.46 17.53
C LEU A 70 -14.98 -12.65 18.45
N VAL A 71 -14.15 -13.33 19.24
CA VAL A 71 -13.35 -12.71 20.30
C VAL A 71 -11.88 -13.10 20.16
N ARG A 72 -10.97 -12.14 20.30
CA ARG A 72 -9.53 -12.39 20.39
C ARG A 72 -9.17 -13.02 21.73
N GLY A 73 -8.37 -14.07 21.71
CA GLY A 73 -7.91 -14.85 22.86
C GLY A 73 -8.95 -15.80 23.43
N GLU A 74 -8.54 -16.63 24.40
CA GLU A 74 -9.41 -17.61 25.04
C GLU A 74 -10.49 -16.98 25.95
N LEU A 75 -11.61 -17.68 26.09
CA LEU A 75 -12.72 -17.28 26.94
C LEU A 75 -12.81 -18.18 28.17
N ARG A 76 -13.12 -17.55 29.31
CA ARG A 76 -13.41 -18.23 30.58
C ARG A 76 -14.92 -18.23 30.79
N ASP A 77 -15.42 -19.11 31.66
CA ASP A 77 -16.84 -19.16 32.05
C ASP A 77 -17.39 -17.82 32.58
N SER A 78 -16.55 -16.97 33.17
CA SER A 78 -16.95 -15.62 33.59
C SER A 78 -17.29 -14.73 32.40
N HIS A 79 -16.55 -14.84 31.29
CA HIS A 79 -16.83 -14.09 30.06
C HIS A 79 -18.10 -14.60 29.38
N LEU A 80 -18.30 -15.92 29.33
CA LEU A 80 -19.52 -16.50 28.75
C LEU A 80 -20.77 -16.08 29.53
N ARG A 81 -20.68 -15.98 30.85
CA ARG A 81 -21.77 -15.44 31.69
C ARG A 81 -22.04 -13.95 31.45
N GLN A 82 -21.04 -13.15 31.10
CA GLN A 82 -21.24 -11.75 30.71
C GLN A 82 -22.03 -11.67 29.40
N ILE A 83 -21.65 -12.49 28.40
CA ILE A 83 -22.33 -12.55 27.10
C ILE A 83 -23.78 -13.06 27.23
N GLU A 84 -24.00 -14.13 28.00
CA GLU A 84 -25.33 -14.69 28.30
C GLU A 84 -26.27 -13.64 28.95
N ARG A 85 -25.72 -12.75 29.78
CA ARG A 85 -26.48 -11.74 30.52
C ARG A 85 -26.54 -10.37 29.83
N ASP A 86 -25.87 -10.22 28.69
CA ASP A 86 -25.68 -8.94 28.02
C ASP A 86 -25.06 -7.84 28.92
N ASP A 87 -24.13 -8.24 29.81
CA ASP A 87 -23.42 -7.38 30.77
C ASP A 87 -21.91 -7.38 30.45
N ILE A 88 -21.58 -6.88 29.26
CA ILE A 88 -20.24 -6.99 28.66
C ILE A 88 -19.32 -5.91 29.22
N SER A 89 -18.25 -6.33 29.90
CA SER A 89 -17.21 -5.41 30.38
C SER A 89 -16.42 -4.76 29.24
N LYS A 90 -15.90 -3.55 29.47
CA LYS A 90 -15.05 -2.83 28.49
C LYS A 90 -13.87 -3.68 28.00
N ALA A 91 -13.19 -4.39 28.90
CA ALA A 91 -12.05 -5.24 28.57
C ALA A 91 -12.44 -6.45 27.69
N LEU A 92 -13.67 -6.96 27.80
CA LEU A 92 -14.16 -8.01 26.91
C LEU A 92 -14.58 -7.43 25.55
N ALA A 93 -15.25 -6.27 25.54
CA ALA A 93 -15.67 -5.60 24.33
C ALA A 93 -14.48 -5.18 23.43
N GLU A 94 -13.37 -4.73 24.02
CA GLU A 94 -12.12 -4.40 23.29
C GLU A 94 -11.50 -5.61 22.57
N ARG A 95 -11.89 -6.84 22.95
CA ARG A 95 -11.43 -8.07 22.31
C ARG A 95 -12.35 -8.54 21.18
N PHE A 96 -13.49 -7.89 20.96
CA PHE A 96 -14.41 -8.27 19.89
C PHE A 96 -13.82 -7.93 18.54
N VAL A 97 -13.87 -8.90 17.63
CA VAL A 97 -13.44 -8.73 16.25
C VAL A 97 -14.62 -8.17 15.45
N PRO A 98 -14.50 -6.98 14.84
CA PRO A 98 -15.55 -6.43 13.99
C PRO A 98 -15.87 -7.42 12.86
N SER A 99 -17.15 -7.72 12.68
CA SER A 99 -17.61 -8.75 11.74
C SER A 99 -18.94 -8.35 11.08
N VAL A 100 -19.05 -8.60 9.77
CA VAL A 100 -20.35 -8.64 9.07
C VAL A 100 -21.01 -9.97 9.40
N ARG A 101 -22.31 -9.95 9.68
CA ARG A 101 -23.09 -11.13 10.08
C ARG A 101 -24.29 -11.33 9.19
N TRP A 102 -24.61 -12.58 8.87
CA TRP A 102 -25.82 -12.95 8.15
C TRP A 102 -26.20 -14.40 8.43
N ARG A 103 -27.42 -14.77 8.05
CA ARG A 103 -27.89 -16.15 8.10
C ARG A 103 -27.69 -16.80 6.73
N ALA A 104 -27.02 -17.94 6.69
CA ALA A 104 -26.83 -18.72 5.47
C ALA A 104 -28.04 -19.62 5.18
N ASP A 105 -28.14 -20.11 3.94
CA ASP A 105 -29.24 -20.98 3.48
C ASP A 105 -29.34 -22.30 4.26
N ASP A 106 -28.23 -22.77 4.81
CA ASP A 106 -28.16 -23.96 5.68
C ASP A 106 -28.65 -23.70 7.12
N GLY A 107 -29.09 -22.47 7.41
CA GLY A 107 -29.58 -22.04 8.71
C GLY A 107 -28.50 -21.61 9.70
N SER A 108 -27.21 -21.78 9.36
CA SER A 108 -26.09 -21.30 10.17
C SER A 108 -26.01 -19.77 10.18
N VAL A 109 -25.46 -19.22 11.26
CA VAL A 109 -25.12 -17.79 11.34
C VAL A 109 -23.66 -17.64 10.94
N VAL A 110 -23.40 -16.81 9.96
CA VAL A 110 -22.04 -16.53 9.49
C VAL A 110 -21.50 -15.29 10.18
N LEU A 111 -20.29 -15.38 10.73
CA LEU A 111 -19.48 -14.24 11.15
C LEU A 111 -18.31 -14.09 10.19
N ALA A 112 -18.28 -13.00 9.43
CA ALA A 112 -17.15 -12.65 8.57
C ALA A 112 -16.37 -11.46 9.16
N PRO A 113 -15.18 -11.68 9.73
CA PRO A 113 -14.32 -10.62 10.22
C PRO A 113 -14.05 -9.57 9.14
N THR A 114 -14.07 -8.29 9.48
CA THR A 114 -13.80 -7.19 8.54
C THR A 114 -12.32 -6.78 8.51
N VAL A 115 -11.49 -7.52 9.23
CA VAL A 115 -10.02 -7.38 9.27
C VAL A 115 -9.40 -8.78 9.20
N PRO A 116 -8.20 -8.93 8.61
CA PRO A 116 -7.45 -10.18 8.73
C PRO A 116 -7.17 -10.49 10.20
N LEU A 117 -7.26 -11.76 10.57
CA LEU A 117 -6.85 -12.22 11.90
C LEU A 117 -5.31 -12.27 11.98
N ASP A 118 -4.81 -12.03 13.18
CA ASP A 118 -3.37 -12.04 13.46
C ASP A 118 -2.85 -13.49 13.40
N PRO A 119 -1.71 -13.73 12.72
CA PRO A 119 -1.13 -15.07 12.60
C PRO A 119 -0.72 -15.61 13.97
N ASP A 120 -0.80 -16.93 14.15
CA ASP A 120 -0.43 -17.65 15.39
C ASP A 120 -1.21 -17.25 16.67
N GLU A 121 -2.19 -16.36 16.53
CA GLU A 121 -3.02 -15.91 17.64
C GLU A 121 -4.25 -16.81 17.82
N THR A 122 -4.72 -16.88 19.08
CA THR A 122 -5.93 -17.63 19.43
C THR A 122 -7.14 -16.73 19.38
N TYR A 123 -8.26 -17.25 18.87
CA TYR A 123 -9.56 -16.60 18.84
C TYR A 123 -10.63 -17.58 19.34
N ALA A 124 -11.81 -17.06 19.67
CA ALA A 124 -12.94 -17.87 20.07
C ALA A 124 -14.25 -17.35 19.50
N VAL A 125 -15.07 -18.27 19.01
CA VAL A 125 -16.49 -18.04 18.74
C VAL A 125 -17.22 -18.20 20.07
N ALA A 126 -18.01 -17.21 20.45
CA ALA A 126 -18.70 -17.16 21.72
C ALA A 126 -20.20 -16.93 21.52
N SER A 127 -21.02 -17.83 22.07
CA SER A 127 -22.46 -17.68 22.10
C SER A 127 -22.94 -17.54 23.54
N GLY A 128 -23.81 -16.56 23.79
CA GLY A 128 -24.55 -16.44 25.05
C GLY A 128 -25.74 -17.40 25.15
N GLU A 129 -26.33 -17.77 24.02
CA GLU A 129 -27.53 -18.63 23.97
C GLU A 129 -27.55 -19.47 22.68
N PRO A 130 -27.35 -20.81 22.77
CA PRO A 130 -26.91 -21.54 23.95
C PRO A 130 -25.51 -21.10 24.39
N ARG A 131 -25.26 -21.09 25.71
CA ARG A 131 -23.97 -20.67 26.27
C ARG A 131 -22.86 -21.66 25.89
N ALA A 132 -22.00 -21.25 24.98
CA ALA A 132 -20.92 -22.08 24.46
C ALA A 132 -19.78 -21.25 23.89
N SER A 133 -18.59 -21.87 23.79
CA SER A 133 -17.49 -21.30 23.04
C SER A 133 -16.65 -22.36 22.36
N VAL A 134 -16.15 -22.03 21.17
CA VAL A 134 -15.16 -22.83 20.44
C VAL A 134 -13.94 -21.95 20.20
N ALA A 135 -12.81 -22.31 20.80
CA ALA A 135 -11.53 -21.66 20.54
C ALA A 135 -10.85 -22.26 19.30
N PHE A 136 -10.09 -21.44 18.59
CA PHE A 136 -9.29 -21.84 17.44
C PHE A 136 -8.02 -20.99 17.34
N VAL A 137 -6.99 -21.55 16.72
CA VAL A 137 -5.70 -20.90 16.46
C VAL A 137 -5.61 -20.55 14.99
N VAL A 138 -5.15 -19.34 14.69
CA VAL A 138 -4.95 -18.86 13.32
C VAL A 138 -3.62 -19.39 12.81
N GLU A 139 -3.60 -19.84 11.55
CA GLU A 139 -2.38 -20.34 10.92
C GLU A 139 -1.28 -19.27 10.77
N PRO A 140 0.00 -19.68 10.65
CA PRO A 140 1.11 -18.75 10.45
C PRO A 140 0.95 -17.85 9.22
N ALA A 141 1.67 -16.73 9.20
CA ALA A 141 1.58 -15.75 8.12
C ALA A 141 1.93 -16.35 6.73
N GLU A 142 2.90 -17.26 6.70
CA GLU A 142 3.48 -17.88 5.51
C GLU A 142 2.60 -18.96 4.88
N ALA A 143 1.52 -19.38 5.55
CA ALA A 143 0.67 -20.45 5.08
C ALA A 143 -0.01 -20.13 3.72
N ALA A 144 -0.38 -18.87 3.52
CA ALA A 144 -0.89 -18.37 2.25
C ALA A 144 -0.72 -16.84 2.16
N PRO A 145 -0.31 -16.30 0.99
CA PRO A 145 -0.18 -14.85 0.79
C PRO A 145 -1.50 -14.11 1.01
N LEU A 146 -1.41 -12.89 1.53
CA LEU A 146 -2.52 -11.96 1.70
C LEU A 146 -2.42 -10.86 0.66
N LEU A 147 -3.48 -10.67 -0.13
CA LEU A 147 -3.65 -9.48 -0.94
C LEU A 147 -4.33 -8.40 -0.07
N VAL A 148 -3.57 -7.36 0.27
CA VAL A 148 -4.03 -6.24 1.08
C VAL A 148 -4.82 -5.26 0.21
N ARG A 149 -5.94 -4.74 0.70
CA ARG A 149 -6.75 -3.77 -0.07
C ARG A 149 -6.01 -2.42 -0.12
N ALA A 150 -5.39 -2.16 -1.27
CA ALA A 150 -4.61 -0.97 -1.57
C ALA A 150 -5.49 0.22 -1.99
N TRP A 151 -6.68 -0.03 -2.57
CA TRP A 151 -7.61 1.02 -2.96
C TRP A 151 -9.07 0.56 -2.85
N PRO A 152 -10.00 1.46 -2.48
CA PRO A 152 -9.81 2.80 -1.93
C PRO A 152 -9.16 2.82 -0.52
N PRO A 153 -8.63 3.96 -0.07
CA PRO A 153 -8.03 4.09 1.25
C PRO A 153 -9.10 3.89 2.33
N ALA A 154 -8.70 3.43 3.51
CA ALA A 154 -9.63 3.03 4.57
C ALA A 154 -10.53 4.19 5.07
N GLU A 155 -10.05 5.42 4.93
CA GLU A 155 -10.71 6.65 5.35
C GLU A 155 -11.70 7.20 4.31
N ALA A 156 -11.72 6.65 3.09
CA ALA A 156 -12.62 7.09 2.04
C ALA A 156 -14.05 6.62 2.30
N SER A 157 -14.91 7.54 2.73
CA SER A 157 -16.36 7.36 2.72
C SER A 157 -16.88 7.24 1.28
N GLY A 158 -17.74 6.26 1.00
CA GLY A 158 -18.37 6.12 -0.32
C GLY A 158 -17.55 5.33 -1.34
N ALA A 159 -16.60 4.49 -0.88
CA ALA A 159 -15.97 3.47 -1.71
C ALA A 159 -17.04 2.70 -2.49
N GLY A 160 -17.08 2.92 -3.82
CA GLY A 160 -18.01 2.24 -4.71
C GLY A 160 -17.75 0.74 -4.76
N LEU A 161 -18.30 0.05 -5.77
CA LEU A 161 -18.06 -1.38 -5.97
C LEU A 161 -16.70 -1.67 -6.64
N PHE A 162 -15.66 -0.92 -6.27
CA PHE A 162 -14.30 -1.09 -6.74
C PHE A 162 -13.37 -1.44 -5.58
N GLY A 163 -12.45 -2.38 -5.81
CA GLY A 163 -11.39 -2.70 -4.86
C GLY A 163 -10.14 -3.16 -5.58
N LEU A 164 -8.99 -2.59 -5.25
CA LEU A 164 -7.70 -3.11 -5.68
C LEU A 164 -7.00 -3.78 -4.50
N TYR A 165 -6.59 -5.03 -4.70
CA TYR A 165 -5.88 -5.83 -3.71
C TYR A 165 -4.49 -6.17 -4.24
N CYS A 166 -3.43 -5.81 -3.51
CA CYS A 166 -2.06 -6.05 -3.96
C CYS A 166 -1.31 -6.88 -2.91
N GLY A 167 -0.33 -7.66 -3.38
CA GLY A 167 0.61 -8.38 -2.52
C GLY A 167 1.97 -8.50 -3.20
N ASP A 168 2.82 -9.38 -2.70
CA ASP A 168 4.23 -9.46 -3.12
C ASP A 168 4.49 -10.49 -4.24
N VAL A 169 3.42 -11.11 -4.75
CA VAL A 169 3.52 -12.19 -5.75
C VAL A 169 2.94 -11.71 -7.07
N THR A 170 3.69 -11.86 -8.16
CA THR A 170 3.17 -11.63 -9.52
C THR A 170 2.05 -12.62 -9.82
N LEU A 171 0.89 -12.10 -10.21
CA LEU A 171 -0.30 -12.88 -10.49
C LEU A 171 -0.35 -13.28 -11.97
N PRO A 172 -0.95 -14.45 -12.29
CA PRO A 172 -1.26 -14.83 -13.65
C PRO A 172 -2.36 -13.91 -14.23
N GLU A 173 -2.41 -13.76 -15.55
CA GLU A 173 -3.52 -13.06 -16.22
C GLU A 173 -4.82 -13.85 -16.00
N VAL A 174 -5.78 -13.24 -15.31
CA VAL A 174 -7.03 -13.88 -14.89
C VAL A 174 -8.20 -12.91 -14.98
N SER A 175 -9.39 -13.47 -15.24
CA SER A 175 -10.68 -12.78 -15.13
C SER A 175 -11.75 -13.79 -14.73
N PHE A 176 -12.46 -13.54 -13.65
CA PHE A 176 -13.54 -14.43 -13.16
C PHE A 176 -14.58 -13.63 -12.38
N GLU A 177 -15.80 -14.14 -12.35
CA GLU A 177 -16.90 -13.49 -11.63
C GLU A 177 -16.98 -13.98 -10.17
N ALA A 178 -17.38 -13.08 -9.28
CA ALA A 178 -17.60 -13.38 -7.87
C ALA A 178 -18.67 -12.45 -7.29
N THR A 179 -19.47 -12.97 -6.37
CA THR A 179 -20.49 -12.21 -5.65
C THR A 179 -19.95 -11.80 -4.29
N LEU A 180 -20.15 -10.54 -3.90
CA LEU A 180 -19.87 -10.10 -2.54
C LEU A 180 -20.94 -10.68 -1.58
N ALA A 181 -20.55 -11.02 -0.35
CA ALA A 181 -21.48 -11.55 0.64
C ALA A 181 -21.80 -10.50 1.71
N PRO A 182 -23.00 -10.49 2.32
CA PRO A 182 -24.16 -11.32 2.01
C PRO A 182 -24.99 -10.77 0.86
N ASP A 183 -25.46 -11.63 -0.04
CA ASP A 183 -26.39 -11.30 -1.13
C ASP A 183 -26.05 -9.99 -1.87
N GLY A 184 -24.75 -9.74 -2.02
CA GLY A 184 -24.21 -8.51 -2.56
C GLY A 184 -24.18 -8.52 -4.08
N PRO A 185 -23.69 -7.43 -4.68
CA PRO A 185 -23.60 -7.32 -6.12
C PRO A 185 -22.59 -8.34 -6.69
N LEU A 186 -22.93 -8.86 -7.87
CA LEU A 186 -22.01 -9.64 -8.70
C LEU A 186 -20.95 -8.70 -9.27
N GLY A 187 -19.69 -9.12 -9.28
CA GLY A 187 -18.62 -8.40 -9.95
C GLY A 187 -17.64 -9.32 -10.64
N ALA A 188 -16.61 -8.73 -11.22
CA ALA A 188 -15.51 -9.44 -11.84
C ALA A 188 -14.19 -9.10 -11.16
N PHE A 189 -13.45 -10.12 -10.78
CA PHE A 189 -12.05 -10.01 -10.46
C PHE A 189 -11.20 -10.09 -11.73
N GLY A 190 -10.06 -9.43 -11.74
CA GLY A 190 -8.97 -9.79 -12.64
C GLY A 190 -7.68 -9.06 -12.34
N ARG A 191 -6.61 -9.44 -13.02
CA ARG A 191 -5.27 -8.91 -12.75
C ARG A 191 -5.15 -7.42 -13.11
N GLY A 192 -4.31 -6.71 -12.36
CA GLY A 192 -3.90 -5.34 -12.63
C GLY A 192 -4.90 -4.28 -12.19
N VAL A 193 -4.46 -3.02 -12.24
CA VAL A 193 -5.30 -1.83 -12.05
C VAL A 193 -6.32 -1.73 -13.19
N ALA A 194 -5.91 -2.10 -14.40
CA ALA A 194 -6.72 -2.16 -15.60
C ALA A 194 -6.37 -3.40 -16.43
N PRO A 195 -7.27 -3.91 -17.28
CA PRO A 195 -6.96 -5.02 -18.18
C PRO A 195 -5.74 -4.72 -19.06
N ALA A 196 -4.76 -5.63 -19.07
CA ALA A 196 -3.49 -5.43 -19.77
C ALA A 196 -2.77 -4.10 -19.43
N GLY A 197 -2.88 -3.63 -18.18
CA GLY A 197 -2.18 -2.46 -17.66
C GLY A 197 -1.23 -2.81 -16.52
N ALA A 198 -0.89 -1.81 -15.72
CA ALA A 198 -0.01 -1.99 -14.56
C ALA A 198 -0.64 -2.80 -13.42
N GLY A 199 0.20 -3.24 -12.48
CA GLY A 199 -0.17 -3.96 -11.26
C GLY A 199 -0.13 -5.46 -11.44
N GLY A 200 1.00 -6.00 -11.93
CA GLY A 200 1.15 -7.44 -12.12
C GLY A 200 0.95 -8.27 -10.85
N ALA A 201 1.17 -7.69 -9.67
CA ALA A 201 0.94 -8.30 -8.36
C ALA A 201 -0.41 -7.91 -7.70
N CYS A 202 -1.29 -7.26 -8.46
CA CYS A 202 -2.57 -6.77 -7.95
C CYS A 202 -3.76 -7.46 -8.63
N LEU A 203 -4.85 -7.59 -7.87
CA LEU A 203 -6.13 -8.12 -8.29
C LEU A 203 -7.20 -7.05 -8.06
N ARG A 204 -7.83 -6.57 -9.13
CA ARG A 204 -8.97 -5.63 -9.03
C ARG A 204 -10.28 -6.39 -8.97
N PHE A 205 -11.25 -5.85 -8.24
CA PHE A 205 -12.66 -6.21 -8.28
C PHE A 205 -13.46 -5.04 -8.82
N VAL A 206 -14.37 -5.31 -9.76
CA VAL A 206 -15.34 -4.34 -10.28
C VAL A 206 -16.74 -4.95 -10.20
N GLY A 207 -17.57 -4.41 -9.31
CA GLY A 207 -18.97 -4.82 -9.17
C GLY A 207 -19.86 -4.28 -10.28
N ARG A 208 -20.93 -5.02 -10.56
CA ARG A 208 -21.95 -4.72 -11.56
C ARG A 208 -23.32 -4.67 -10.87
N GLY A 209 -24.16 -3.76 -11.36
CA GLY A 209 -25.56 -3.63 -10.93
C GLY A 209 -25.77 -2.77 -9.69
N LEU A 210 -27.04 -2.42 -9.46
CA LEU A 210 -27.51 -1.72 -8.28
C LEU A 210 -27.81 -2.76 -7.19
N ALA A 211 -27.12 -2.69 -6.06
CA ALA A 211 -27.56 -3.42 -4.88
C ALA A 211 -28.73 -2.67 -4.22
N ALA A 212 -29.79 -3.39 -3.86
CA ALA A 212 -31.01 -2.79 -3.31
C ALA A 212 -30.80 -2.16 -1.92
N GLU A 213 -29.78 -2.60 -1.18
CA GLU A 213 -29.36 -2.06 0.12
C GLU A 213 -27.90 -1.62 0.04
N GLY A 214 -27.49 -0.61 0.84
CA GLY A 214 -26.17 0.03 0.74
C GLY A 214 -24.99 -0.72 1.38
N GLY A 215 -25.02 -2.06 1.46
CA GLY A 215 -24.03 -2.88 2.17
C GLY A 215 -24.19 -2.87 3.69
N PRO A 216 -23.22 -3.40 4.47
CA PRO A 216 -21.85 -3.76 4.06
C PRO A 216 -21.74 -5.15 3.44
N TRP A 217 -20.85 -5.30 2.44
CA TRP A 217 -20.51 -6.59 1.85
C TRP A 217 -19.01 -6.90 1.93
N VAL A 218 -18.67 -8.15 2.15
CA VAL A 218 -17.29 -8.65 2.19
C VAL A 218 -16.96 -9.45 0.92
N PRO A 219 -15.70 -9.39 0.42
CA PRO A 219 -15.26 -10.25 -0.66
C PRO A 219 -15.22 -11.74 -0.23
N PRO A 220 -15.00 -12.67 -1.18
CA PRO A 220 -14.61 -14.04 -0.84
C PRO A 220 -13.35 -14.03 0.04
N PRO A 221 -13.25 -14.91 1.07
CA PRO A 221 -12.08 -14.93 1.96
C PRO A 221 -10.80 -15.36 1.23
N VAL A 222 -10.94 -16.20 0.20
CA VAL A 222 -9.85 -16.66 -0.66
C VAL A 222 -10.26 -16.69 -2.13
N VAL A 223 -9.28 -16.55 -3.00
CA VAL A 223 -9.41 -16.76 -4.46
C VAL A 223 -8.39 -17.80 -4.92
N TRP A 224 -8.81 -18.66 -5.86
CA TRP A 224 -7.98 -19.70 -6.45
C TRP A 224 -7.61 -19.28 -7.86
N LEU A 225 -6.33 -19.00 -8.10
CA LEU A 225 -5.85 -18.58 -9.42
C LEU A 225 -5.13 -19.74 -10.12
N PRO A 226 -5.40 -19.98 -11.42
CA PRO A 226 -4.70 -20.99 -12.19
C PRO A 226 -3.17 -20.78 -12.18
N GLY A 227 -2.41 -21.83 -11.90
CA GLY A 227 -0.94 -21.79 -11.93
C GLY A 227 -0.27 -21.36 -10.62
N LEU A 228 -1.04 -20.93 -9.62
CA LEU A 228 -0.52 -20.76 -8.26
C LEU A 228 -0.73 -22.03 -7.42
N PRO A 229 0.28 -22.47 -6.65
CA PRO A 229 0.16 -23.69 -5.83
C PRO A 229 -0.61 -23.47 -4.51
N TRP A 230 -0.92 -22.22 -4.15
CA TRP A 230 -1.64 -21.82 -2.94
C TRP A 230 -2.82 -20.89 -3.29
N PRO A 231 -3.89 -20.88 -2.47
CA PRO A 231 -4.91 -19.85 -2.57
C PRO A 231 -4.33 -18.49 -2.16
N LEU A 232 -4.94 -17.41 -2.65
CA LEU A 232 -4.64 -16.06 -2.20
C LEU A 232 -5.75 -15.60 -1.26
N ARG A 233 -5.38 -15.11 -0.08
CA ARG A 233 -6.34 -14.47 0.82
C ARG A 233 -6.62 -13.06 0.35
N VAL A 234 -7.87 -12.64 0.48
CA VAL A 234 -8.30 -11.28 0.08
C VAL A 234 -8.66 -10.51 1.33
N ASP A 235 -8.06 -9.34 1.54
CA ASP A 235 -8.40 -8.44 2.66
C ASP A 235 -9.94 -8.29 2.77
N PRO A 236 -10.54 -8.63 3.93
CA PRO A 236 -11.99 -8.72 4.07
C PRO A 236 -12.66 -7.36 4.32
N ARG A 237 -11.92 -6.24 4.19
CA ARG A 237 -12.46 -4.89 4.32
C ARG A 237 -13.76 -4.74 3.51
N PRO A 238 -14.89 -4.35 4.13
CA PRO A 238 -16.16 -4.30 3.45
C PRO A 238 -16.25 -3.25 2.33
N PHE A 239 -17.12 -3.53 1.37
CA PHE A 239 -17.67 -2.60 0.38
C PHE A 239 -18.99 -2.01 0.88
N GLY A 240 -19.32 -0.79 0.45
CA GLY A 240 -20.53 -0.09 0.89
C GLY A 240 -20.44 0.47 2.31
N GLY A 241 -21.56 0.94 2.86
CA GLY A 241 -21.68 1.30 4.29
C GLY A 241 -21.54 2.79 4.67
N ALA A 242 -21.58 3.74 3.73
CA ALA A 242 -21.65 5.17 4.08
C ALA A 242 -22.42 6.00 3.05
N GLY A 243 -23.72 6.20 3.29
CA GLY A 243 -24.54 7.23 2.65
C GLY A 243 -25.68 6.69 1.79
N ASN A 244 -26.84 7.34 1.85
CA ASN A 244 -28.00 7.16 0.97
C ASN A 244 -27.71 7.67 -0.47
N GLY A 245 -26.51 7.42 -0.99
CA GLY A 245 -26.14 7.72 -2.35
C GLY A 245 -26.48 6.52 -3.22
N ASP A 246 -27.04 6.78 -4.40
CA ASP A 246 -27.16 5.80 -5.47
C ASP A 246 -25.79 5.15 -5.66
N LEU A 247 -25.64 3.87 -5.33
CA LEU A 247 -24.46 3.09 -5.65
C LEU A 247 -24.49 2.87 -7.16
N GLY A 248 -24.24 3.93 -7.92
CA GLY A 248 -24.19 3.90 -9.37
C GLY A 248 -23.26 2.78 -9.81
N GLU A 249 -23.60 2.14 -10.93
CA GLU A 249 -22.71 1.19 -11.58
C GLU A 249 -21.29 1.78 -11.63
N ALA A 250 -20.26 0.95 -11.42
CA ALA A 250 -18.88 1.32 -11.71
C ALA A 250 -18.73 1.46 -13.23
N ILE A 251 -19.33 2.50 -13.82
CA ILE A 251 -19.30 2.78 -15.24
C ILE A 251 -18.15 3.75 -15.49
N GLU A 252 -17.41 3.46 -16.55
CA GLU A 252 -16.72 4.43 -17.38
C GLU A 252 -17.54 5.72 -17.50
N GLY A 253 -17.25 6.67 -16.62
CA GLY A 253 -17.79 8.01 -16.63
C GLY A 253 -16.62 8.99 -16.59
N PRO A 254 -16.75 10.19 -17.14
CA PRO A 254 -15.71 11.20 -16.99
C PRO A 254 -15.40 11.37 -15.50
N LEU A 255 -14.11 11.41 -15.15
CA LEU A 255 -13.69 11.85 -13.83
C LEU A 255 -14.26 13.27 -13.65
N ASP A 256 -15.19 13.47 -12.71
CA ASP A 256 -15.72 14.81 -12.36
C ASP A 256 -14.70 15.67 -11.60
N GLU A 257 -13.47 15.17 -11.43
CA GLU A 257 -12.44 15.84 -10.68
C GLU A 257 -11.73 16.89 -11.54
N ALA A 258 -11.48 18.04 -10.93
CA ALA A 258 -10.76 19.15 -11.55
C ALA A 258 -9.36 18.68 -11.96
N VAL A 259 -9.20 18.36 -13.24
CA VAL A 259 -7.89 18.15 -13.88
C VAL A 259 -6.99 19.29 -13.46
N LEU A 260 -5.81 18.95 -12.92
CA LEU A 260 -4.85 19.93 -12.46
C LEU A 260 -4.35 20.76 -13.64
N GLU A 261 -4.33 22.08 -13.49
CA GLU A 261 -3.66 22.95 -14.47
C GLU A 261 -2.14 22.86 -14.27
N CYS A 262 -1.44 22.59 -15.36
CA CYS A 262 0.02 22.42 -15.33
C CYS A 262 0.72 23.77 -15.29
N GLU A 263 1.78 23.83 -14.49
CA GLU A 263 2.65 24.99 -14.36
C GLU A 263 3.64 25.06 -15.53
N ALA A 264 4.48 26.10 -15.55
CA ALA A 264 5.54 26.19 -16.55
C ALA A 264 6.48 24.97 -16.46
N PHE A 265 6.86 24.42 -17.62
CA PHE A 265 7.71 23.22 -17.79
C PHE A 265 7.04 21.88 -17.45
N GLU A 266 5.81 21.89 -16.94
CA GLU A 266 5.03 20.68 -16.76
C GLU A 266 4.18 20.35 -17.99
N VAL A 267 3.86 19.07 -18.14
CA VAL A 267 2.95 18.53 -19.15
C VAL A 267 1.83 17.71 -18.50
N PRO A 268 0.64 17.62 -19.13
CA PRO A 268 -0.45 16.82 -18.59
C PRO A 268 -0.09 15.34 -18.46
N PHE A 269 -0.41 14.76 -17.30
CA PHE A 269 -0.23 13.33 -16.99
C PHE A 269 -1.47 12.81 -16.27
N GLY A 270 -2.42 12.29 -17.04
CA GLY A 270 -3.73 11.91 -16.48
C GLY A 270 -4.52 13.14 -16.02
N PRO A 271 -5.10 13.10 -14.80
CA PRO A 271 -5.69 14.27 -14.13
C PRO A 271 -4.64 15.14 -13.40
N GLY A 272 -3.37 14.73 -13.37
CA GLY A 272 -2.26 15.49 -12.78
C GLY A 272 -1.32 16.08 -13.83
N CYS A 273 -0.17 16.55 -13.37
CA CYS A 273 0.87 17.15 -14.19
C CYS A 273 2.23 16.55 -13.83
N VAL A 274 3.16 16.51 -14.79
CA VAL A 274 4.54 16.07 -14.55
C VAL A 274 5.54 17.00 -15.23
N GLU A 275 6.67 17.23 -14.58
CA GLU A 275 7.90 17.69 -15.20
C GLU A 275 8.73 16.46 -15.64
N VAL A 276 9.25 16.49 -16.86
CA VAL A 276 10.02 15.38 -17.44
C VAL A 276 11.50 15.66 -17.25
N GLU A 277 12.19 14.78 -16.53
CA GLU A 277 13.64 14.84 -16.34
C GLU A 277 14.34 13.75 -17.18
N ASP A 278 15.59 13.42 -16.84
CA ASP A 278 16.40 12.44 -17.59
C ASP A 278 15.95 11.00 -17.32
N ASP A 279 15.81 10.59 -16.06
CA ASP A 279 15.44 9.21 -15.70
C ASP A 279 14.12 9.11 -14.92
N ARG A 280 13.41 10.23 -14.75
CA ARG A 280 12.22 10.33 -13.92
C ARG A 280 11.19 11.35 -14.38
N LEU A 281 9.99 11.23 -13.84
CA LEU A 281 8.94 12.24 -13.88
C LEU A 281 8.72 12.79 -12.46
N LEU A 282 8.72 14.11 -12.33
CA LEU A 282 8.33 14.79 -11.08
C LEU A 282 6.87 15.21 -11.19
N GLY A 283 5.99 14.55 -10.45
CA GLY A 283 4.54 14.67 -10.60
C GLY A 283 3.84 15.46 -9.51
N ARG A 284 2.69 16.04 -9.88
CA ARG A 284 1.69 16.60 -8.98
C ARG A 284 0.33 15.97 -9.23
N ALA A 285 -0.26 15.42 -8.17
CA ALA A 285 -1.60 14.85 -8.17
C ALA A 285 -2.69 15.95 -8.12
N PRO A 286 -3.93 15.65 -8.58
CA PRO A 286 -5.05 16.58 -8.48
C PRO A 286 -5.51 16.81 -7.03
N ALA A 287 -6.51 17.67 -6.84
CA ALA A 287 -7.04 18.02 -5.51
C ALA A 287 -7.85 16.89 -4.82
N ALA A 288 -7.82 15.68 -5.35
CA ALA A 288 -8.50 14.50 -4.86
C ALA A 288 -7.53 13.32 -4.79
N ALA A 289 -7.85 12.35 -3.93
CA ALA A 289 -7.04 11.16 -3.79
C ALA A 289 -7.26 10.24 -5.00
N MET A 290 -6.18 9.69 -5.53
CA MET A 290 -6.18 8.91 -6.77
C MET A 290 -5.32 7.67 -6.64
N LEU A 291 -5.76 6.59 -7.28
CA LEU A 291 -4.94 5.43 -7.62
C LEU A 291 -4.39 5.59 -9.03
N TRP A 292 -3.10 5.27 -9.20
CA TRP A 292 -2.40 5.29 -10.47
C TRP A 292 -1.85 3.90 -10.77
N GLY A 293 -2.09 3.41 -11.99
CA GLY A 293 -1.39 2.29 -12.59
C GLY A 293 -0.61 2.78 -13.79
N ILE A 294 0.71 2.62 -13.79
CA ILE A 294 1.61 3.11 -14.83
C ILE A 294 2.48 1.96 -15.34
N ALA A 295 2.36 1.65 -16.62
CA ALA A 295 3.12 0.58 -17.27
C ALA A 295 3.80 1.06 -18.55
N GLY A 296 4.94 0.46 -18.90
CA GLY A 296 5.72 0.81 -20.10
C GLY A 296 7.15 1.18 -19.76
N GLU A 297 8.06 1.09 -20.74
CA GLU A 297 9.50 1.35 -20.55
C GLU A 297 10.16 0.53 -19.42
N GLY A 298 9.62 -0.66 -19.11
CA GLY A 298 10.08 -1.50 -18.01
C GLY A 298 9.45 -1.18 -16.65
N LEU A 299 8.58 -0.19 -16.58
CA LEU A 299 7.79 0.14 -15.39
C LEU A 299 6.54 -0.74 -15.29
N ASP A 300 6.23 -1.15 -14.06
CA ASP A 300 4.97 -1.76 -13.62
C ASP A 300 4.61 -1.19 -12.24
N VAL A 301 4.13 0.06 -12.21
CA VAL A 301 3.96 0.83 -10.98
C VAL A 301 2.48 0.93 -10.62
N VAL A 302 2.18 0.63 -9.37
CA VAL A 302 0.89 0.92 -8.73
C VAL A 302 1.16 1.81 -7.53
N MET A 303 0.55 2.99 -7.52
CA MET A 303 0.75 3.97 -6.46
C MET A 303 -0.53 4.73 -6.17
N THR A 304 -0.61 5.30 -4.98
CA THR A 304 -1.72 6.16 -4.56
C THR A 304 -1.19 7.53 -4.24
N THR A 305 -1.97 8.57 -4.55
CA THR A 305 -1.66 9.94 -4.16
C THR A 305 -2.85 10.53 -3.43
N GLY A 306 -2.61 11.28 -2.36
CA GLY A 306 -3.55 12.17 -1.73
C GLY A 306 -3.74 13.47 -2.51
N LYS A 307 -4.44 14.42 -1.88
CA LYS A 307 -4.81 15.71 -2.48
C LYS A 307 -3.59 16.59 -2.72
N ASN A 308 -3.37 17.01 -3.96
CA ASN A 308 -2.25 17.87 -4.38
C ASN A 308 -0.87 17.31 -3.99
N GLU A 309 -0.77 15.99 -3.83
CA GLU A 309 0.47 15.34 -3.41
C GLU A 309 1.50 15.35 -4.54
N ARG A 310 2.78 15.49 -4.19
CA ARG A 310 3.89 15.34 -5.13
C ARG A 310 4.32 13.88 -5.19
N PHE A 311 4.76 13.43 -6.36
CA PHE A 311 5.27 12.07 -6.54
C PHE A 311 6.47 12.07 -7.49
N VAL A 312 7.25 10.99 -7.45
CA VAL A 312 8.35 10.76 -8.40
C VAL A 312 8.15 9.40 -9.04
N LEU A 313 8.22 9.35 -10.37
CA LEU A 313 8.25 8.10 -11.13
C LEU A 313 9.63 7.95 -11.75
N LYS A 314 10.49 7.11 -11.16
CA LYS A 314 11.86 6.86 -11.62
C LYS A 314 11.95 5.60 -12.50
N GLY A 315 13.04 5.47 -13.24
CA GLY A 315 13.40 4.26 -13.99
C GLY A 315 13.21 4.42 -15.49
N LEU A 316 12.98 5.64 -15.97
CA LEU A 316 12.86 5.93 -17.39
C LEU A 316 14.24 5.96 -18.06
N PRO A 317 14.33 5.58 -19.35
CA PRO A 317 15.58 5.69 -20.07
C PRO A 317 15.91 7.15 -20.41
N ALA A 318 17.11 7.60 -20.07
CA ALA A 318 17.56 8.96 -20.35
C ALA A 318 17.85 9.25 -21.83
N GLY A 319 17.48 10.45 -22.27
CA GLY A 319 17.66 10.97 -23.62
C GLY A 319 16.86 10.24 -24.70
N LYS A 320 15.70 9.67 -24.35
CA LYS A 320 14.88 8.85 -25.26
C LYS A 320 13.42 9.28 -25.25
N ASP A 321 12.75 8.98 -26.36
CA ASP A 321 11.28 9.00 -26.39
C ASP A 321 10.75 7.83 -25.55
N VAL A 322 9.79 8.14 -24.68
CA VAL A 322 9.14 7.18 -23.78
C VAL A 322 7.64 7.13 -24.04
N SER A 323 7.04 5.96 -23.90
CA SER A 323 5.59 5.78 -23.96
C SER A 323 5.07 4.97 -22.78
N LEU A 324 4.15 5.56 -22.02
CA LEU A 324 3.58 4.96 -20.82
C LEU A 324 2.06 4.81 -20.96
N ASP A 325 1.56 3.63 -20.59
CA ASP A 325 0.14 3.39 -20.34
C ASP A 325 -0.20 3.83 -18.92
N VAL A 326 -1.12 4.78 -18.79
CA VAL A 326 -1.48 5.41 -17.51
C VAL A 326 -2.96 5.19 -17.26
N ALA A 327 -3.28 4.44 -16.22
CA ALA A 327 -4.63 4.28 -15.69
C ALA A 327 -4.76 5.03 -14.36
N THR A 328 -5.82 5.82 -14.21
CA THR A 328 -6.10 6.57 -12.98
C THR A 328 -7.51 6.27 -12.51
N ILE A 329 -7.67 5.98 -11.22
CA ILE A 329 -8.95 5.59 -10.62
C ILE A 329 -9.22 6.43 -9.37
N ASP A 330 -10.42 7.00 -9.28
CA ASP A 330 -10.84 7.77 -8.10
C ASP A 330 -11.39 6.88 -6.97
N VAL A 331 -11.77 7.49 -5.85
CA VAL A 331 -12.28 6.75 -4.67
C VAL A 331 -13.63 6.04 -4.93
N HIS A 332 -14.34 6.41 -5.99
CA HIS A 332 -15.60 5.79 -6.40
C HIS A 332 -15.40 4.65 -7.40
N GLY A 333 -14.16 4.44 -7.87
CA GLY A 333 -13.84 3.42 -8.87
C GLY A 333 -13.99 3.89 -10.31
N ARG A 334 -14.20 5.19 -10.57
CA ARG A 334 -14.24 5.73 -11.93
C ARG A 334 -12.82 5.76 -12.49
N GLN A 335 -12.65 5.21 -13.68
CA GLN A 335 -11.33 5.03 -14.31
C GLN A 335 -11.17 5.92 -15.54
N ARG A 336 -9.95 6.46 -15.73
CA ARG A 336 -9.47 7.02 -16.99
C ARG A 336 -8.19 6.30 -17.40
N ARG A 337 -8.02 6.02 -18.69
CA ARG A 337 -6.79 5.44 -19.24
C ARG A 337 -6.28 6.29 -20.39
N LEU A 338 -4.98 6.52 -20.47
CA LEU A 338 -4.35 7.25 -21.56
C LEU A 338 -2.95 6.74 -21.84
N THR A 339 -2.45 7.03 -23.03
CA THR A 339 -1.04 6.89 -23.36
C THR A 339 -0.35 8.23 -23.16
N PHE A 340 0.62 8.27 -22.25
CA PHE A 340 1.52 9.40 -22.08
C PHE A 340 2.75 9.19 -22.98
N SER A 341 3.26 10.26 -23.58
CA SER A 341 4.48 10.21 -24.36
C SER A 341 5.26 11.51 -24.19
N ALA A 342 6.57 11.38 -24.02
CA ALA A 342 7.50 12.49 -23.83
C ALA A 342 8.90 12.08 -24.29
N THR A 343 9.80 13.06 -24.40
CA THR A 343 11.23 12.82 -24.58
C THR A 343 11.92 13.15 -23.26
N THR A 344 12.59 12.18 -22.65
CA THR A 344 13.39 12.41 -21.44
C THR A 344 14.64 13.23 -21.74
N LEU A 345 15.13 13.94 -20.73
CA LEU A 345 16.34 14.75 -20.86
C LEU A 345 17.59 13.88 -20.97
N THR A 346 18.69 14.46 -21.44
CA THR A 346 20.00 13.79 -21.38
C THR A 346 20.40 13.56 -19.92
N PRO A 347 21.16 12.48 -19.63
CA PRO A 347 21.71 12.23 -18.29
C PRO A 347 22.20 13.50 -17.60
N MET A 348 21.74 13.72 -16.36
CA MET A 348 22.09 14.90 -15.58
C MET A 348 22.37 14.57 -14.11
N PRO A 349 23.07 15.45 -13.37
CA PRO A 349 23.22 15.29 -11.93
C PRO A 349 21.88 15.55 -11.22
N HIS A 350 21.63 14.82 -10.13
CA HIS A 350 20.45 15.03 -9.30
C HIS A 350 20.86 14.95 -7.82
N VAL A 351 21.10 16.11 -7.21
CA VAL A 351 21.55 16.23 -5.82
C VAL A 351 20.35 16.47 -4.90
N VAL A 352 20.20 15.62 -3.90
CA VAL A 352 19.14 15.74 -2.87
C VAL A 352 19.76 15.91 -1.49
N LEU A 353 19.04 16.61 -0.60
CA LEU A 353 19.23 16.47 0.83
C LEU A 353 18.84 15.04 1.20
N ASN A 354 19.73 14.27 1.82
CA ASN A 354 19.50 12.87 2.19
C ASN A 354 19.29 12.68 3.70
N GLU A 355 20.04 13.41 4.51
CA GLU A 355 19.99 13.31 5.97
C GLU A 355 20.44 14.63 6.63
N VAL A 356 19.88 14.95 7.80
CA VAL A 356 20.23 16.16 8.56
C VAL A 356 20.39 15.80 10.04
N MET A 357 21.59 16.04 10.58
CA MET A 357 21.90 15.96 12.00
C MET A 357 21.96 17.37 12.59
N ALA A 358 20.85 17.80 13.19
CA ALA A 358 20.79 19.07 13.90
C ALA A 358 21.11 18.94 15.40
N ASN A 359 20.90 17.75 16.00
CA ASN A 359 20.98 17.53 17.45
C ASN A 359 21.94 16.38 17.79
N PRO A 360 23.26 16.52 17.54
CA PRO A 360 24.26 15.49 17.83
C PRO A 360 24.35 15.20 19.34
N LEU A 361 25.03 14.10 19.72
CA LEU A 361 25.38 13.85 21.13
C LEU A 361 26.65 14.61 21.54
N GLY A 362 27.56 14.84 20.59
CA GLY A 362 28.78 15.59 20.75
C GLY A 362 28.57 17.10 20.81
N PRO A 363 29.67 17.89 20.81
CA PRO A 363 29.59 19.34 20.96
C PRO A 363 28.80 20.03 19.83
N GLU A 364 27.83 20.86 20.19
CA GLU A 364 27.09 21.71 19.26
C GLU A 364 27.73 23.11 19.13
N PRO A 365 27.80 23.71 17.93
CA PRO A 365 27.33 23.17 16.64
C PRO A 365 28.38 22.30 15.93
N ASP A 366 29.54 22.05 16.54
CA ASP A 366 30.70 21.42 15.89
C ASP A 366 30.42 20.03 15.30
N GLN A 367 29.48 19.27 15.85
CA GLN A 367 29.08 17.93 15.39
C GLN A 367 27.78 17.90 14.58
N GLU A 368 27.23 19.06 14.20
CA GLU A 368 26.10 19.14 13.28
C GLU A 368 26.55 18.92 11.83
N TRP A 369 25.65 18.34 11.03
CA TRP A 369 25.93 18.09 9.62
C TRP A 369 24.68 17.96 8.75
N VAL A 370 24.86 18.21 7.47
CA VAL A 370 23.86 18.00 6.41
C VAL A 370 24.46 17.06 5.37
N GLU A 371 23.73 16.03 4.99
CA GLU A 371 24.17 15.10 3.96
C GLU A 371 23.45 15.34 2.64
N LEU A 372 24.26 15.33 1.57
CA LEU A 372 23.82 15.33 0.20
C LEU A 372 24.06 13.98 -0.45
N TYR A 373 23.15 13.57 -1.32
CA TYR A 373 23.31 12.38 -2.14
C TYR A 373 23.07 12.72 -3.62
N ASN A 374 23.94 12.22 -4.51
CA ASN A 374 23.72 12.32 -5.95
C ASN A 374 22.99 11.07 -6.46
N ASP A 375 21.68 11.20 -6.61
CA ASP A 375 20.79 10.16 -7.15
C ASP A 375 20.69 10.19 -8.68
N GLY A 376 21.48 11.07 -9.33
CA GLY A 376 21.59 11.16 -10.77
C GLY A 376 22.63 10.21 -11.34
N SER A 377 22.73 10.19 -12.68
CA SER A 377 23.69 9.36 -13.40
C SER A 377 24.95 10.11 -13.84
N VAL A 378 25.02 11.42 -13.56
CA VAL A 378 26.14 12.30 -13.90
C VAL A 378 26.71 12.94 -12.62
N GLU A 379 28.02 13.14 -12.61
CA GLU A 379 28.73 13.80 -11.52
C GLU A 379 28.21 15.22 -11.31
N ALA A 380 27.96 15.60 -10.05
CA ALA A 380 27.42 16.89 -9.68
C ALA A 380 28.52 17.82 -9.19
N ALA A 381 28.59 19.04 -9.72
CA ALA A 381 29.38 20.09 -9.09
C ALA A 381 28.56 20.67 -7.92
N LEU A 382 29.09 20.60 -6.71
CA LEU A 382 28.46 21.19 -5.52
C LEU A 382 28.74 22.69 -5.39
N GLY A 383 29.74 23.20 -6.10
CA GLY A 383 30.06 24.62 -6.13
C GLY A 383 28.83 25.44 -6.50
N GLU A 384 28.66 26.58 -5.83
CA GLU A 384 27.55 27.52 -6.02
C GLU A 384 26.16 27.02 -5.59
N LEU A 385 26.03 25.77 -5.12
CA LEU A 385 24.85 25.35 -4.38
C LEU A 385 24.86 25.98 -2.97
N VAL A 386 23.67 26.24 -2.44
CA VAL A 386 23.51 26.89 -1.13
C VAL A 386 22.60 26.06 -0.24
N ILE A 387 23.09 25.72 0.95
CA ILE A 387 22.24 25.21 2.03
C ILE A 387 21.65 26.42 2.75
N SER A 388 20.34 26.45 2.93
CA SER A 388 19.61 27.54 3.56
C SER A 388 18.66 27.02 4.64
N ASP A 389 18.73 27.65 5.81
CA ASP A 389 17.83 27.44 6.94
C ASP A 389 17.27 28.79 7.44
N ILE A 390 16.65 28.83 8.62
CA ILE A 390 16.16 30.10 9.21
C ILE A 390 17.29 30.96 9.78
N GLY A 391 18.43 30.35 10.11
CA GLY A 391 19.61 30.98 10.69
C GLY A 391 20.47 31.68 9.64
N GLY A 392 20.54 31.18 8.41
CA GLY A 392 21.30 31.77 7.32
C GLY A 392 21.48 30.88 6.09
N GLU A 393 22.48 31.22 5.30
CA GLU A 393 22.86 30.52 4.07
C GLU A 393 24.33 30.09 4.16
N THR A 394 24.62 28.89 3.67
CA THR A 394 25.95 28.29 3.58
C THR A 394 26.21 27.93 2.13
N VAL A 395 27.15 28.64 1.50
CA VAL A 395 27.59 28.34 0.12
C VAL A 395 28.55 27.15 0.14
N LEU A 396 28.31 26.18 -0.72
CA LEU A 396 29.14 24.98 -0.82
C LEU A 396 30.40 25.23 -1.65
N PRO A 397 31.54 24.60 -1.28
CA PRO A 397 32.79 24.74 -2.02
C PRO A 397 32.74 23.99 -3.36
N GLU A 398 33.66 24.33 -4.26
CA GLU A 398 33.85 23.62 -5.54
C GLU A 398 34.36 22.20 -5.29
N ILE A 399 33.41 21.25 -5.21
CA ILE A 399 33.65 19.82 -5.05
C ILE A 399 32.77 19.08 -6.04
N MET A 400 33.31 17.99 -6.61
CA MET A 400 32.55 17.09 -7.46
C MET A 400 32.02 15.92 -6.64
N LEU A 401 30.71 15.67 -6.74
CA LEU A 401 30.01 14.56 -6.10
C LEU A 401 29.65 13.50 -7.17
N PRO A 402 30.34 12.36 -7.21
CA PRO A 402 30.05 11.32 -8.21
C PRO A 402 28.64 10.72 -8.04
N PRO A 403 28.09 10.12 -9.10
CA PRO A 403 26.82 9.37 -9.03
C PRO A 403 26.82 8.31 -7.94
N GLY A 404 25.73 8.20 -7.18
CA GLY A 404 25.58 7.21 -6.12
C GLY A 404 26.48 7.41 -4.92
N ARG A 405 27.02 8.62 -4.72
CA ARG A 405 27.89 8.96 -3.58
C ARG A 405 27.23 9.96 -2.66
N PHE A 406 27.69 9.94 -1.41
CA PHE A 406 27.29 10.84 -0.34
C PHE A 406 28.35 11.91 -0.12
N ALA A 407 27.90 13.13 0.17
CA ALA A 407 28.72 14.20 0.71
C ALA A 407 28.17 14.63 2.07
N VAL A 408 28.98 14.48 3.12
CA VAL A 408 28.63 14.91 4.48
C VAL A 408 29.21 16.30 4.68
N ILE A 409 28.33 17.30 4.68
CA ILE A 409 28.68 18.71 4.85
C ILE A 409 28.74 19.00 6.35
N VAL A 410 29.91 19.40 6.83
CA VAL A 410 30.21 19.57 8.26
C VAL A 410 30.84 20.93 8.54
N ASN A 411 30.73 21.41 9.78
CA ASN A 411 31.44 22.60 10.23
C ASN A 411 32.97 22.41 10.16
N GLU A 412 33.72 23.51 10.01
CA GLU A 412 35.19 23.48 9.90
C GLU A 412 35.85 22.80 11.11
N THR A 413 35.22 22.93 12.28
CA THR A 413 35.62 22.35 13.58
C THR A 413 35.22 20.89 13.79
N PHE A 414 34.50 20.26 12.86
CA PHE A 414 34.00 18.89 13.00
C PHE A 414 35.12 17.88 13.26
N VAL A 415 35.00 17.11 14.34
CA VAL A 415 35.87 15.98 14.65
C VAL A 415 35.27 14.72 14.02
N VAL A 416 36.08 13.97 13.24
CA VAL A 416 35.56 12.82 12.46
C VAL A 416 35.13 11.66 13.35
N ASP A 417 35.90 11.40 14.40
CA ASP A 417 35.62 10.40 15.41
C ASP A 417 35.91 11.08 16.75
N ASP A 418 34.84 11.55 17.40
CA ASP A 418 34.89 12.16 18.73
C ASP A 418 34.62 11.14 19.85
N GLU A 419 34.56 9.84 19.50
CA GLU A 419 34.21 8.71 20.36
C GLU A 419 32.77 8.74 20.91
N ILE A 420 31.90 9.64 20.42
CA ILE A 420 30.53 9.85 20.91
C ILE A 420 29.51 9.66 19.80
N ASP A 421 29.63 10.40 18.70
CA ASP A 421 28.73 10.34 17.55
C ASP A 421 29.19 9.28 16.52
N VAL A 422 28.27 8.87 15.64
CA VAL A 422 28.59 7.92 14.57
C VAL A 422 29.52 8.60 13.54
N PRO A 423 30.73 8.07 13.28
CA PRO A 423 31.63 8.68 12.31
C PRO A 423 31.10 8.49 10.88
N PRO A 424 31.35 9.45 9.96
CA PRO A 424 31.04 9.28 8.55
C PRO A 424 31.71 8.03 7.95
N ALA A 425 31.01 7.35 7.04
CA ALA A 425 31.57 6.23 6.29
C ALA A 425 32.86 6.63 5.57
N GLU A 426 33.85 5.72 5.54
CA GLU A 426 35.20 5.99 5.01
C GLU A 426 35.20 6.49 3.56
N ASP A 427 34.19 6.09 2.80
CA ASP A 427 34.09 6.33 1.38
C ASP A 427 33.24 7.57 1.05
N ALA A 428 32.57 8.16 2.04
CA ALA A 428 31.82 9.40 1.87
C ALA A 428 32.73 10.62 1.70
N LEU A 429 32.27 11.60 0.93
CA LEU A 429 32.99 12.87 0.76
C LEU A 429 32.72 13.76 1.98
N LEU A 430 33.71 13.91 2.85
CA LEU A 430 33.62 14.87 3.96
C LEU A 430 33.91 16.29 3.44
N VAL A 431 32.91 17.16 3.49
CA VAL A 431 32.99 18.54 2.99
C VAL A 431 32.92 19.52 4.14
N ARG A 432 34.00 20.26 4.39
CA ARG A 432 34.05 21.27 5.45
C ARG A 432 33.59 22.62 4.94
N VAL A 433 32.71 23.28 5.70
CA VAL A 433 32.23 24.64 5.47
C VAL A 433 32.51 25.52 6.70
N PRO A 434 32.66 26.85 6.54
CA PRO A 434 32.95 27.74 7.67
C PRO A 434 31.89 27.67 8.78
N ALA A 435 30.61 27.56 8.38
CA ALA A 435 29.49 27.34 9.29
C ALA A 435 28.30 26.74 8.51
N LEU A 436 27.56 25.82 9.13
CA LEU A 436 26.21 25.42 8.73
C LEU A 436 25.21 26.40 9.36
N GLY A 437 24.50 27.14 8.51
CA GLY A 437 23.73 28.29 8.95
C GLY A 437 24.62 29.38 9.56
N LYS A 438 24.02 30.33 10.28
CA LYS A 438 24.77 31.42 10.93
C LYS A 438 25.34 31.04 12.30
N SER A 439 24.67 30.12 13.00
CA SER A 439 24.99 29.74 14.38
C SER A 439 24.78 28.24 14.64
N GLY A 440 24.81 27.41 13.60
CA GLY A 440 24.35 26.03 13.64
C GLY A 440 22.89 25.84 13.23
N LEU A 441 22.50 24.58 13.08
CA LEU A 441 21.15 24.13 12.74
C LEU A 441 20.25 24.18 13.97
N GLY A 442 19.00 24.57 13.76
CA GLY A 442 17.99 24.59 14.80
C GLY A 442 17.56 23.19 15.21
N ASN A 443 17.84 22.83 16.47
CA ASN A 443 17.29 21.65 17.17
C ASN A 443 15.75 21.55 17.21
N GLY A 444 15.04 22.56 16.73
CA GLY A 444 13.57 22.57 16.64
C GLY A 444 12.99 21.70 15.53
N GLY A 445 13.83 21.12 14.66
CA GLY A 445 13.39 20.40 13.45
C GLY A 445 12.92 21.39 12.38
N GLU A 446 13.79 22.33 12.03
CA GLU A 446 13.49 23.40 11.09
C GLU A 446 13.56 22.98 9.62
N ILE A 447 13.11 23.88 8.74
CA ILE A 447 13.19 23.67 7.29
C ILE A 447 14.62 23.92 6.83
N VAL A 448 15.22 22.91 6.20
CA VAL A 448 16.48 23.02 5.47
C VAL A 448 16.20 22.94 3.98
N ARG A 449 16.82 23.81 3.20
CA ARG A 449 16.70 23.86 1.74
C ARG A 449 18.08 23.77 1.10
N LEU A 450 18.13 23.10 -0.04
CA LEU A 450 19.23 23.17 -0.98
C LEU A 450 18.77 24.01 -2.17
N LEU A 451 19.52 25.06 -2.49
CA LEU A 451 19.20 26.04 -3.53
C LEU A 451 20.23 25.98 -4.66
N ASP A 452 19.78 26.21 -5.88
CA ASP A 452 20.66 26.46 -7.03
C ASP A 452 21.10 27.94 -7.10
N THR A 453 21.95 28.26 -8.09
CA THR A 453 22.51 29.60 -8.31
C THR A 453 21.48 30.68 -8.64
N ARG A 454 20.24 30.29 -8.94
CA ARG A 454 19.12 31.20 -9.21
C ARG A 454 18.19 31.31 -7.99
N GLY A 455 18.57 30.72 -6.86
CA GLY A 455 17.76 30.65 -5.64
C GLY A 455 16.57 29.70 -5.74
N ARG A 456 16.52 28.82 -6.75
CA ARG A 456 15.46 27.81 -6.84
C ARG A 456 15.78 26.68 -5.88
N THR A 457 14.79 26.26 -5.10
CA THR A 457 14.93 25.08 -4.23
C THR A 457 14.98 23.81 -5.07
N ILE A 458 16.11 23.12 -5.01
CA ILE A 458 16.32 21.82 -5.66
C ILE A 458 15.99 20.65 -4.73
N SER A 459 16.16 20.83 -3.42
CA SER A 459 15.78 19.83 -2.41
C SER A 459 15.40 20.53 -1.09
N ARG A 460 14.51 19.93 -0.30
CA ARG A 460 14.06 20.47 0.99
C ARG A 460 13.71 19.39 1.98
N PHE A 461 14.01 19.63 3.24
CA PHE A 461 13.44 18.93 4.38
C PHE A 461 12.28 19.75 4.95
N PRO A 462 11.15 19.12 5.34
CA PRO A 462 10.07 19.83 5.99
C PRO A 462 10.44 20.17 7.44
N ALA A 463 9.64 21.03 8.08
CA ALA A 463 9.70 21.13 9.53
C ALA A 463 9.19 19.82 10.14
N ILE A 464 10.00 19.18 10.97
CA ILE A 464 9.75 17.86 11.56
C ILE A 464 9.76 17.99 13.08
N PRO A 465 9.08 17.11 13.84
CA PRO A 465 9.19 17.10 15.29
C PRO A 465 10.66 17.11 15.75
N LYS A 466 10.94 17.86 16.81
CA LYS A 466 12.27 17.98 17.42
C LYS A 466 12.94 16.60 17.58
N PRO A 467 14.08 16.35 16.89
CA PRO A 467 14.87 15.14 17.10
C PRO A 467 15.33 15.03 18.55
N LYS A 468 15.42 13.80 19.08
CA LYS A 468 16.19 13.57 20.31
C LYS A 468 17.68 13.73 20.01
N ALA A 469 18.49 13.95 21.04
CA ALA A 469 19.94 13.98 20.87
C ALA A 469 20.42 12.65 20.28
N GLY A 470 21.31 12.73 19.28
CA GLY A 470 21.80 11.58 18.51
C GLY A 470 20.83 11.03 17.46
N GLN A 471 19.70 11.70 17.19
CA GLN A 471 18.81 11.35 16.08
C GLN A 471 18.92 12.36 14.95
N SER A 472 18.94 11.83 13.73
CA SER A 472 18.86 12.63 12.52
C SER A 472 17.45 12.60 11.93
N VAL A 473 17.18 13.56 11.05
CA VAL A 473 16.11 13.44 10.08
C VAL A 473 16.69 12.76 8.85
N VAL A 474 16.05 11.70 8.37
CA VAL A 474 16.43 10.97 7.16
C VAL A 474 15.34 11.07 6.09
N ARG A 475 15.74 11.16 4.82
CA ARG A 475 14.86 10.90 3.68
C ARG A 475 14.69 9.38 3.55
N ARG A 476 13.46 8.88 3.39
CA ARG A 476 13.19 7.43 3.34
C ARG A 476 13.86 6.73 2.16
N SER A 477 13.91 7.40 1.01
CA SER A 477 14.62 6.95 -0.18
C SER A 477 15.07 8.18 -0.98
N PRO A 478 16.16 8.10 -1.77
CA PRO A 478 16.65 9.23 -2.56
C PRO A 478 15.63 9.87 -3.51
N ASP A 479 14.66 9.09 -3.99
CA ASP A 479 13.59 9.49 -4.88
C ASP A 479 12.30 9.89 -4.15
N ALA A 480 12.25 9.81 -2.82
CA ALA A 480 11.09 10.25 -2.06
C ALA A 480 10.85 11.75 -2.28
N PRO A 481 9.63 12.19 -2.64
CA PRO A 481 9.37 13.56 -3.05
C PRO A 481 9.51 14.58 -1.91
N ASP A 482 10.05 15.74 -2.25
CA ASP A 482 9.98 16.92 -1.39
C ASP A 482 8.53 17.37 -1.16
N GLY A 483 8.26 17.89 0.05
CA GLY A 483 6.94 18.44 0.39
C GLY A 483 5.88 17.38 0.77
N VAL A 484 6.23 16.10 0.69
CA VAL A 484 5.45 14.99 1.26
C VAL A 484 6.03 14.67 2.63
N ARG A 485 5.23 14.80 3.69
CA ARG A 485 5.70 14.62 5.07
C ARG A 485 6.28 13.22 5.29
N ASP A 486 5.62 12.21 4.74
CA ASP A 486 6.00 10.81 4.97
C ASP A 486 7.24 10.39 4.19
N SER A 487 7.78 11.24 3.30
CA SER A 487 9.08 11.05 2.67
C SER A 487 10.26 11.19 3.64
N PHE A 488 10.01 11.69 4.85
CA PHE A 488 11.03 11.95 5.86
C PHE A 488 10.64 11.32 7.20
N GLN A 489 11.63 10.90 7.98
CA GLN A 489 11.41 10.38 9.33
C GLN A 489 12.60 10.66 10.24
N LEU A 490 12.42 10.46 11.55
CA LEU A 490 13.52 10.42 12.51
C LEU A 490 14.13 9.01 12.55
N ALA A 491 15.45 8.91 12.53
CA ALA A 491 16.16 7.62 12.59
C ALA A 491 17.49 7.75 13.35
N GLU A 492 18.15 6.60 13.55
CA GLU A 492 19.57 6.58 13.92
C GLU A 492 20.41 7.07 12.74
N PRO A 493 21.50 7.81 13.01
CA PRO A 493 22.24 8.48 11.96
C PRO A 493 23.11 7.54 11.12
N THR A 494 23.17 7.81 9.81
CA THR A 494 23.91 7.00 8.84
C THR A 494 24.84 7.84 7.96
N PRO A 495 25.71 8.69 8.54
CA PRO A 495 26.52 9.62 7.77
C PRO A 495 27.40 8.89 6.76
N GLY A 496 27.24 9.25 5.50
CA GLY A 496 27.96 8.69 4.37
C GLY A 496 27.38 7.39 3.81
N SER A 497 26.19 6.96 4.23
CA SER A 497 25.63 5.65 3.90
C SER A 497 24.13 5.70 3.61
N ALA A 498 23.60 4.61 3.05
CA ALA A 498 22.16 4.50 2.80
C ALA A 498 21.38 4.50 4.12
N ASN A 499 20.35 5.34 4.20
CA ASN A 499 19.49 5.46 5.37
C ASN A 499 18.83 4.11 5.72
N THR A 500 18.95 3.69 6.97
CA THR A 500 18.18 2.57 7.51
C THR A 500 16.74 3.01 7.81
N ALA A 501 15.95 3.23 6.77
CA ALA A 501 14.52 3.44 6.91
C ALA A 501 13.82 2.07 6.96
N SER A 502 13.34 1.65 8.13
CA SER A 502 12.42 0.52 8.21
C SER A 502 11.17 0.83 7.37
N PHE A 503 10.97 0.10 6.29
CA PHE A 503 9.65 -0.08 5.71
C PHE A 503 8.85 -0.89 6.74
N LEU A 504 7.87 -0.25 7.39
CA LEU A 504 6.81 -0.95 8.11
C LEU A 504 5.55 -0.88 7.26
#